data_AF-Q96363-F1
#
_entry.id   AF-Q96363-F1
#
_cell.length_a   1.000
_cell.length_b   1.000
_cell.length_c   1.000
_cell.angle_alpha   90.00
_cell.angle_beta   90.00
_cell.angle_gamma   90.00
#
_symmetry.space_group_name_H-M   'P 1'
#
loop_
_entity.id
_entity.type
_entity.pdbx_description
1 polymer ?
#
loop_
_entity_poly.entity_id
_entity_poly.type
_entity_poly.pdbx_seq_one_letter_code
_entity_poly.pdbx_strand_id
1 'polypeptide(L)'
;MAVGKIVISVASILLVVGVAIGVVTFVHKGGDAGGEKTLNSHQKAVQTICQTTTDQGSCAKTLEPVKSDDPSKLIKAFMLATKDAITRSSNFTATTEEGLGKNMN
;
A
#
# COMPACT_ATOMS: atom_id res chain seq x y z
N MET A 1 15.58 -13.14 42.65
CA MET A 1 14.99 -11.95 42.01
C MET A 1 15.48 -11.67 40.58
N ALA A 2 16.59 -12.24 40.10
CA ALA A 2 17.06 -12.02 38.72
C ALA A 2 16.33 -12.89 37.68
N VAL A 3 16.08 -14.16 38.00
CA VAL A 3 15.47 -15.15 37.08
C VAL A 3 14.06 -14.75 36.64
N GLY A 4 13.21 -14.27 37.57
CA GLY A 4 11.85 -13.83 37.23
C GLY A 4 11.82 -12.65 36.26
N LYS A 5 12.77 -11.71 36.37
CA LYS A 5 12.86 -10.54 35.49
C LYS A 5 13.27 -10.93 34.07
N ILE A 6 14.14 -11.93 33.94
CA ILE A 6 14.58 -12.45 32.63
C ILE A 6 13.43 -13.20 31.94
N VAL A 7 12.72 -14.04 32.69
CA VAL A 7 11.59 -14.81 32.14
C VAL A 7 10.46 -13.88 31.67
N ILE A 8 10.14 -12.84 32.44
CA ILE A 8 9.11 -11.86 32.06
C ILE A 8 9.51 -11.08 30.81
N SER A 9 10.78 -10.69 30.69
CA SER A 9 11.29 -9.98 29.52
C SER A 9 11.18 -10.83 28.25
N VAL A 10 11.59 -12.09 28.31
CA VAL A 10 11.53 -13.02 27.17
C VAL A 10 10.08 -13.35 26.79
N ALA A 11 9.19 -13.54 27.78
CA ALA A 11 7.78 -13.82 27.54
C ALA A 11 7.06 -12.65 26.83
N SER A 12 7.39 -11.41 27.19
CA SER A 12 6.79 -10.22 26.56
C SER A 12 7.17 -10.11 25.08
N ILE A 13 8.41 -10.46 24.72
CA ILE A 13 8.89 -10.43 23.33
C ILE A 13 8.19 -11.52 22.51
N LEU A 14 8.11 -12.75 23.03
CA LEU A 14 7.46 -13.86 22.33
C LEU A 14 5.96 -13.62 22.11
N LEU A 15 5.27 -12.98 23.05
CA LEU A 15 3.86 -12.60 22.88
C LEU A 15 3.68 -11.59 21.75
N VAL A 16 4.51 -10.54 21.69
CA VAL A 16 4.40 -9.52 20.63
C VAL A 16 4.67 -10.11 19.25
N VAL A 17 5.70 -10.96 19.12
CA VAL A 17 6.01 -11.65 17.85
C VAL A 17 4.87 -12.59 17.44
N GLY A 18 4.30 -13.34 18.40
CA GLY A 18 3.16 -14.22 18.15
C GLY A 18 1.90 -13.48 17.69
N VAL A 19 1.60 -12.32 18.29
CA VAL A 19 0.44 -11.49 17.89
C VAL A 19 0.65 -10.87 16.50
N ALA A 20 1.85 -10.37 16.19
CA ALA A 20 2.14 -9.80 14.88
C ALA A 20 1.97 -10.84 13.75
N ILE A 21 2.56 -12.04 13.91
CA ILE A 21 2.43 -13.13 12.94
C ILE A 21 0.98 -13.65 12.89
N GLY A 22 0.33 -13.79 14.05
CA GLY A 22 -1.05 -14.24 14.16
C GLY A 22 -2.02 -13.30 13.46
N VAL A 23 -1.90 -11.98 13.64
CA VAL A 23 -2.73 -11.00 12.95
C VAL A 23 -2.45 -11.04 11.46
N VAL A 24 -1.19 -10.95 11.01
CA VAL A 24 -0.86 -10.95 9.56
C VAL A 24 -1.41 -12.19 8.85
N THR A 25 -1.27 -13.37 9.45
CA THR A 25 -1.82 -14.61 8.90
C THR A 25 -3.35 -14.66 8.99
N PHE A 26 -3.96 -14.11 10.04
CA PHE A 26 -5.41 -14.02 10.17
C PHE A 26 -6.03 -13.06 9.15
N VAL A 27 -5.44 -11.89 8.88
CA VAL A 27 -5.91 -11.00 7.80
C VAL A 27 -5.68 -11.61 6.42
N HIS A 28 -4.56 -12.33 6.21
CA HIS A 28 -4.35 -13.08 4.96
C HIS A 28 -5.36 -14.22 4.80
N LYS A 29 -5.70 -14.94 5.87
CA LYS A 29 -6.61 -16.09 5.81
C LYS A 29 -8.09 -15.69 5.85
N GLY A 30 -8.42 -14.52 6.38
CA GLY A 30 -9.76 -13.93 6.34
C GLY A 30 -10.16 -13.38 4.96
N GLY A 31 -9.18 -13.17 4.06
CA GLY A 31 -9.41 -12.85 2.65
C GLY A 31 -9.43 -14.08 1.72
N ASP A 32 -9.04 -15.26 2.22
CA ASP A 32 -8.89 -16.49 1.45
C ASP A 32 -9.81 -17.58 2.01
N ALA A 33 -11.11 -17.28 2.04
CA ALA A 33 -12.15 -18.27 2.15
C ALA A 33 -12.90 -18.31 0.81
N GLY A 34 -12.28 -18.84 -0.24
CA GLY A 34 -12.99 -19.03 -1.49
C GLY A 34 -12.14 -19.15 -2.74
N GLY A 35 -11.51 -20.31 -2.88
CA GLY A 35 -11.27 -20.91 -4.19
C GLY A 35 -9.96 -20.50 -4.86
N GLU A 36 -9.29 -21.53 -5.38
CA GLU A 36 -8.43 -21.46 -6.55
C GLU A 36 -9.12 -20.65 -7.66
N LYS A 37 -9.04 -19.33 -7.60
CA LYS A 37 -9.31 -18.48 -8.75
C LYS A 37 -7.97 -18.34 -9.40
N THR A 38 -7.80 -18.91 -10.59
CA THR A 38 -6.76 -18.53 -11.55
C THR A 38 -6.62 -17.02 -11.52
N LEU A 39 -5.68 -16.51 -10.71
CA LEU A 39 -5.39 -15.09 -10.66
C LEU A 39 -4.64 -14.82 -11.95
N ASN A 40 -5.28 -14.06 -12.83
CA ASN A 40 -4.66 -13.52 -14.04
C ASN A 40 -3.29 -12.96 -13.63
N SER A 41 -2.22 -13.26 -14.38
CA SER A 41 -0.83 -12.95 -13.96
C SER A 41 -0.66 -11.47 -13.58
N HIS A 42 -1.46 -10.60 -14.19
CA HIS A 42 -1.65 -9.19 -13.89
C HIS A 42 -2.13 -8.92 -12.47
N GLN A 43 -3.18 -9.61 -11.99
CA GLN A 43 -3.67 -9.42 -10.62
C GLN A 43 -2.64 -9.86 -9.58
N LYS A 44 -1.86 -10.90 -9.87
CA LYS A 44 -0.79 -11.36 -8.98
C LYS A 44 0.37 -10.36 -8.93
N ALA A 45 0.72 -9.77 -10.07
CA ALA A 45 1.71 -8.71 -10.16
C ALA A 45 1.25 -7.43 -9.43
N VAL A 46 0.01 -6.99 -9.67
CA VAL A 46 -0.62 -5.86 -8.96
C VAL A 46 -0.65 -6.13 -7.46
N GLN A 47 -1.07 -7.32 -7.02
CA GLN A 47 -1.09 -7.67 -5.61
C GLN A 47 0.31 -7.64 -4.98
N THR A 48 1.33 -8.12 -5.69
CA THR A 48 2.72 -8.10 -5.18
C THR A 48 3.23 -6.67 -5.02
N ILE A 49 2.94 -5.79 -5.98
CA ILE A 49 3.32 -4.36 -5.92
C ILE A 49 2.49 -3.62 -4.86
N CYS A 50 1.21 -3.94 -4.75
CA CYS A 50 0.29 -3.29 -3.82
C CYS A 50 0.35 -3.88 -2.39
N GLN A 51 1.06 -4.98 -2.14
CA GLN A 51 1.21 -5.51 -0.79
C GLN A 51 2.12 -4.62 0.07
N THR A 52 3.11 -3.97 -0.55
CA THR A 52 4.14 -3.16 0.13
C THR A 52 3.75 -1.68 0.28
N THR A 53 2.60 -1.28 -0.22
CA THR A 53 2.05 0.08 -0.07
C THR A 53 1.11 0.17 1.12
N THR A 54 1.08 1.34 1.74
CA THR A 54 0.16 1.70 2.83
C THR A 54 -1.31 1.61 2.40
N ASP A 55 -1.60 1.90 1.12
CA ASP A 55 -2.98 1.98 0.61
C ASP A 55 -3.19 1.05 -0.58
N GLN A 56 -3.56 -0.20 -0.26
CA GLN A 56 -3.68 -1.28 -1.24
C GLN A 56 -4.83 -1.03 -2.23
N GLY A 57 -5.94 -0.46 -1.76
CA GLY A 57 -7.13 -0.18 -2.58
C GLY A 57 -6.86 0.89 -3.64
N SER A 58 -6.19 1.98 -3.25
CA SER A 58 -5.78 3.03 -4.18
C SER A 58 -4.74 2.55 -5.19
N CYS A 59 -3.81 1.70 -4.75
CA CYS A 59 -2.81 1.10 -5.64
C CYS A 59 -3.45 0.17 -6.68
N ALA A 60 -4.36 -0.71 -6.26
CA ALA A 60 -5.07 -1.60 -7.16
C ALA A 60 -5.86 -0.81 -8.20
N LYS A 61 -6.63 0.21 -7.79
CA LYS A 61 -7.37 1.08 -8.71
C LYS A 61 -6.47 1.83 -9.71
N THR A 62 -5.29 2.25 -9.28
CA THR A 62 -4.34 2.95 -10.15
C THR A 62 -3.77 2.04 -11.24
N LEU A 63 -3.59 0.75 -10.91
CA LEU A 63 -3.01 -0.25 -11.80
C LEU A 63 -4.07 -1.04 -12.59
N GLU A 64 -5.33 -1.03 -12.15
CA GLU A 64 -6.49 -1.65 -12.82
C GLU A 64 -6.60 -1.31 -14.33
N PRO A 65 -6.42 -0.05 -14.79
CA PRO A 65 -6.47 0.28 -16.22
C PRO A 65 -5.25 -0.21 -17.03
N VAL A 66 -4.19 -0.71 -16.36
CA VAL A 66 -2.94 -1.12 -17.01
C VAL A 66 -3.01 -2.61 -17.33
N LYS A 67 -3.48 -3.01 -18.53
CA LYS A 67 -3.44 -4.43 -18.96
C LYS A 67 -2.00 -4.88 -19.22
N SER A 68 -1.26 -5.23 -18.16
CA SER A 68 0.11 -5.71 -18.28
C SER A 68 0.55 -6.53 -17.07
N ASP A 69 0.97 -7.77 -17.30
CA ASP A 69 1.49 -8.67 -16.26
C ASP A 69 2.94 -8.35 -15.87
N ASP A 70 3.62 -7.51 -16.65
CA ASP A 70 5.00 -7.07 -16.39
C ASP A 70 5.11 -6.05 -15.26
N PRO A 71 5.84 -6.35 -14.16
CA PRO A 71 6.01 -5.43 -13.04
C PRO A 71 6.67 -4.10 -13.46
N SER A 72 7.60 -4.15 -14.43
CA SER A 72 8.23 -2.94 -14.97
C SER A 72 7.26 -2.00 -15.70
N LYS A 73 6.23 -2.54 -16.36
CA LYS A 73 5.20 -1.71 -17.02
C LYS A 73 4.21 -1.15 -16.00
N LEU A 74 3.84 -1.94 -15.00
CA LEU A 74 3.00 -1.52 -13.88
C LEU A 74 3.62 -0.34 -13.12
N ILE A 75 4.91 -0.44 -12.78
CA ILE A 75 5.66 0.64 -12.10
C ILE A 75 5.76 1.89 -12.98
N LYS A 76 6.04 1.74 -14.28
CA LYS A 76 6.09 2.87 -15.22
C LYS A 76 4.73 3.57 -15.32
N ALA A 77 3.65 2.80 -15.43
CA ALA A 77 2.30 3.33 -15.52
C ALA A 77 1.89 4.03 -14.21
N PHE A 78 2.25 3.46 -13.06
CA PHE A 78 2.07 4.11 -11.76
C PHE A 78 2.81 5.44 -11.69
N MET A 79 4.10 5.48 -12.03
CA MET A 79 4.85 6.74 -12.09
C MET A 79 4.27 7.74 -13.10
N LEU A 80 3.74 7.26 -14.23
CA LEU A 80 3.06 8.09 -15.21
C LEU A 80 1.79 8.72 -14.63
N ALA A 81 0.97 7.95 -13.93
CA ALA A 81 -0.23 8.43 -13.25
C ALA A 81 0.14 9.44 -12.13
N THR A 82 1.19 9.15 -11.34
CA THR A 82 1.69 10.04 -10.30
C THR A 82 2.17 11.37 -10.89
N LYS A 83 2.91 11.35 -12.00
CA LYS A 83 3.35 12.58 -12.68
C LYS A 83 2.16 13.42 -13.13
N ASP A 84 1.11 12.76 -13.64
CA ASP A 84 -0.09 13.41 -14.17
C ASP A 84 -0.89 14.05 -13.03
N ALA A 85 -1.01 13.34 -11.91
CA ALA A 85 -1.61 13.84 -10.69
C ALA A 85 -0.85 15.04 -10.11
N ILE A 86 0.50 14.97 -10.06
CA ILE A 86 1.35 16.09 -9.62
C ILE A 86 1.21 17.28 -10.58
N THR A 87 1.19 17.05 -11.89
CA THR A 87 1.06 18.12 -12.89
C THR A 87 -0.31 18.80 -12.80
N ARG A 88 -1.38 18.02 -12.60
CA ARG A 88 -2.72 18.55 -12.33
C ARG A 88 -2.76 19.32 -11.01
N SER A 89 -2.16 18.79 -9.94
CA SER A 89 -2.12 19.50 -8.65
C SER A 89 -1.35 20.79 -8.76
N SER A 90 -0.22 20.83 -9.48
CA SER A 90 0.54 22.06 -9.68
C SER A 90 -0.21 23.11 -10.49
N ASN A 91 -1.01 22.72 -11.49
CA ASN A 91 -1.89 23.65 -12.20
C ASN A 91 -3.03 24.18 -11.29
N PHE A 92 -3.55 23.33 -10.41
CA PHE A 92 -4.55 23.73 -9.42
C PHE A 92 -3.97 24.66 -8.34
N THR A 93 -2.75 24.37 -7.88
CA THR A 93 -2.03 25.22 -6.93
C THR A 93 -1.69 26.56 -7.56
N ALA A 94 -1.17 26.59 -8.80
CA ALA A 94 -0.89 27.85 -9.51
C ALA A 94 -2.15 28.74 -9.63
N THR A 95 -3.30 28.16 -9.98
CA THR A 95 -4.57 28.90 -10.05
C THR A 95 -5.09 29.33 -8.68
N THR A 96 -4.75 28.63 -7.61
CA THR A 96 -5.11 29.00 -6.22
C THR A 96 -4.17 30.07 -5.65
N GLU A 97 -2.87 30.02 -5.98
CA GLU A 97 -1.86 30.99 -5.58
C GLU A 97 -2.07 32.35 -6.28
N GLU A 98 -2.44 32.36 -7.56
CA GLU A 98 -2.85 33.58 -8.27
C GLU A 98 -4.16 34.17 -7.74
N GLY A 99 -5.03 33.35 -7.15
CA GLY A 99 -6.26 33.80 -6.47
C GLY A 99 -6.01 34.39 -5.08
N LEU A 100 -5.05 33.85 -4.33
CA LEU A 100 -4.78 34.27 -2.94
C LEU A 100 -3.86 35.49 -2.86
N GLY A 101 -2.92 35.66 -3.80
CA GLY A 101 -2.07 36.86 -3.89
C GLY A 101 -2.80 38.13 -4.34
N LYS A 102 -3.95 38.00 -5.01
CA LYS A 102 -4.73 39.12 -5.57
C LYS A 102 -5.75 39.71 -4.58
N ASN A 103 -5.88 39.16 -3.37
CA ASN A 103 -6.74 39.68 -2.29
C ASN A 103 -5.95 40.26 -1.11
N MET A 104 -4.66 40.57 -1.31
CA MET A 104 -3.78 41.24 -0.32
C MET A 104 -3.13 42.53 -0.87
N ASN A 105 -3.76 43.18 -1.86
CA ASN A 105 -3.54 44.59 -2.22
C ASN A 105 -4.89 45.20 -2.66
#